data_AF-A0A524RLT2-F1
#
_entry.id   AF-A0A524RLT2-F1
#
_cell.length_a   1.000
_cell.length_b   1.000
_cell.length_c   1.000
_cell.angle_alpha   90.00
_cell.angle_beta   90.00
_cell.angle_gamma   90.00
#
_symmetry.space_group_name_H-M   'P 1'
#
loop_
_entity.id
_entity.type
_entity.pdbx_description
1 polymer ?
#
loop_
_entity_poly.entity_id
_entity_poly.type
_entity_poly.pdbx_seq_one_letter_code
_entity_poly.pdbx_strand_id
1 'polypeptide(L)'
;MASPLGCDEFLRASGAVVDVRSPAEFSQGHIPGAHNLPLFNDAERAEVGTLYKRSGRQAATQHGLALAGPRLAAITAEARAIAAGQEGPLRLHCWRGGLRSASVAWLLEEMADLRCLLLDGGYKCFRRWVRSALAVARPILILAGRTGSAKTEVLQAMARGGAQVIDLEGLANHRGSSYGGLGLPAQPSSEHYENLLAITWNRMRPDRPVWLEAESVQVGRCRIPAELFEQMGKAPMVELVRPDEERICHLVSLYGGVASRRQLLEATRRIARRLGPQRSQRA
;
A
#
# COMPACT_ATOMS: atom_id res chain seq x y z
N MET A 1 27.14 -9.17 12.00
CA MET A 1 26.00 -8.57 12.72
C MET A 1 25.46 -7.42 11.90
N ALA A 2 24.35 -7.68 11.22
CA ALA A 2 23.63 -6.72 10.40
C ALA A 2 23.48 -5.34 11.07
N SER A 3 23.78 -4.29 10.31
CA SER A 3 23.71 -2.91 10.79
C SER A 3 22.27 -2.40 10.80
N PRO A 4 21.76 -1.87 11.92
CA PRO A 4 20.46 -1.23 11.97
C PRO A 4 20.51 0.16 11.31
N LEU A 5 19.54 0.46 10.47
CA LEU A 5 19.38 1.74 9.78
C LEU A 5 18.08 2.43 10.20
N GLY A 6 18.12 3.76 10.26
CA GLY A 6 16.91 4.58 10.36
C GLY A 6 16.03 4.43 9.13
N CYS A 7 14.75 4.82 9.22
CA CYS A 7 13.79 4.57 8.15
C CYS A 7 14.17 5.22 6.81
N ASP A 8 14.61 6.48 6.81
CA ASP A 8 15.01 7.17 5.57
C ASP A 8 16.23 6.52 4.90
N GLU A 9 17.24 6.16 5.68
CA GLU A 9 18.45 5.50 5.19
C GLU A 9 18.13 4.10 4.65
N PHE A 10 17.33 3.34 5.40
CA PHE A 10 16.85 2.02 4.98
C PHE A 10 16.09 2.07 3.65
N LEU A 11 15.22 3.07 3.45
CA LEU A 11 14.44 3.21 2.22
C LEU A 11 15.29 3.63 1.01
N ARG A 12 16.38 4.39 1.22
CA ARG A 12 17.30 4.84 0.16
C ARG A 12 18.38 3.81 -0.18
N ALA A 13 18.70 2.91 0.75
CA ALA A 13 19.68 1.85 0.52
C ALA A 13 19.25 0.93 -0.64
N SER A 14 20.24 0.44 -1.40
CA SER A 14 20.04 -0.54 -2.47
C SER A 14 19.76 -1.95 -1.91
N GLY A 15 19.39 -2.86 -2.81
CA GLY A 15 19.08 -4.25 -2.48
C GLY A 15 17.60 -4.50 -2.20
N ALA A 16 17.20 -5.77 -2.22
CA ALA A 16 15.81 -6.17 -2.00
C ALA A 16 15.35 -5.90 -0.55
N VAL A 17 14.11 -5.42 -0.38
CA VAL A 17 13.47 -5.36 0.94
C VAL A 17 12.84 -6.71 1.24
N VAL A 18 13.09 -7.25 2.43
CA VAL A 18 12.59 -8.54 2.90
C VAL A 18 11.81 -8.36 4.19
N ASP A 19 10.52 -8.63 4.14
CA ASP A 19 9.62 -8.62 5.29
C ASP A 19 9.50 -10.04 5.86
N VAL A 20 10.03 -10.24 7.06
CA VAL A 20 10.02 -11.55 7.74
C VAL A 20 8.80 -11.77 8.64
N ARG A 21 7.80 -10.88 8.56
CA ARG A 21 6.51 -11.06 9.24
C ARG A 21 5.67 -12.15 8.58
N SER A 22 4.60 -12.55 9.25
CA SER A 22 3.72 -13.60 8.72
C SER A 22 2.96 -13.13 7.47
N PRO A 23 2.44 -14.06 6.65
CA PRO A 23 1.69 -13.72 5.43
C PRO A 23 0.50 -12.78 5.67
N ALA A 24 -0.26 -12.95 6.76
CA ALA A 24 -1.34 -12.02 7.12
C ALA A 24 -0.84 -10.63 7.52
N GLU A 25 0.28 -10.54 8.25
CA GLU A 25 0.91 -9.25 8.58
C GLU A 25 1.38 -8.52 7.29
N PHE A 26 1.88 -9.26 6.29
CA PHE A 26 2.34 -8.72 5.00
C PHE A 26 1.19 -8.30 4.08
N SER A 27 0.15 -9.13 3.96
CA SER A 27 -1.02 -8.84 3.12
C SER A 27 -1.85 -7.68 3.65
N GLN A 28 -1.90 -7.50 4.97
CA GLN A 28 -2.49 -6.33 5.61
C GLN A 28 -1.74 -5.04 5.25
N GLY A 29 -0.43 -5.10 5.04
CA GLY A 29 0.35 -3.97 4.57
C GLY A 29 1.83 -4.20 4.77
N HIS A 30 2.63 -3.84 3.77
CA HIS A 30 4.08 -3.99 3.75
C HIS A 30 4.75 -2.78 3.08
N ILE A 31 6.07 -2.66 3.22
CA ILE A 31 6.85 -1.65 2.48
C ILE A 31 6.69 -1.97 0.98
N PRO A 32 6.21 -1.03 0.13
CA PRO A 32 5.99 -1.30 -1.29
C PRO A 32 7.23 -1.85 -1.99
N GLY A 33 7.08 -2.98 -2.68
CA GLY A 33 8.17 -3.69 -3.34
C GLY A 33 8.94 -4.68 -2.45
N ALA A 34 8.54 -4.87 -1.19
CA ALA A 34 9.15 -5.89 -0.33
C ALA A 34 8.74 -7.32 -0.73
N HIS A 35 9.66 -8.26 -0.54
CA HIS A 35 9.41 -9.70 -0.61
C HIS A 35 9.02 -10.23 0.78
N ASN A 36 8.00 -11.09 0.87
CA ASN A 36 7.68 -11.74 2.13
C ASN A 36 8.50 -13.02 2.28
N LEU A 37 9.36 -13.08 3.30
CA LEU A 37 10.13 -14.27 3.68
C LEU A 37 9.80 -14.63 5.13
N PRO A 38 8.60 -15.19 5.39
CA PRO A 38 8.06 -15.29 6.74
C PRO A 38 8.90 -16.22 7.61
N LEU A 39 9.35 -15.74 8.78
CA LEU A 39 9.95 -16.61 9.80
C LEU A 39 8.92 -17.59 10.40
N PHE A 40 7.66 -17.15 10.45
CA PHE A 40 6.52 -17.91 10.97
C PHE A 40 5.31 -17.73 10.04
N ASN A 41 4.53 -18.79 9.87
CA ASN A 41 3.18 -18.69 9.31
C ASN A 41 2.23 -17.98 10.31
N ASP A 42 0.98 -17.75 9.92
CA ASP A 42 0.03 -16.99 10.74
C ASP A 42 -0.33 -17.68 12.07
N ALA A 43 -0.46 -19.02 12.07
CA ALA A 43 -0.77 -19.79 13.26
C ALA A 43 0.41 -19.80 14.25
N GLU A 44 1.60 -20.11 13.76
CA GLU A 44 2.85 -20.08 14.53
C GLU A 44 3.12 -18.68 15.10
N ARG A 45 2.87 -17.63 14.30
CA ARG A 45 3.00 -16.23 14.73
C ARG A 45 2.05 -15.90 15.88
N ALA A 46 0.82 -16.43 15.85
CA ALA A 46 -0.15 -16.26 16.92
C ALA A 46 0.26 -17.04 18.19
N GLU A 47 0.77 -18.26 18.04
CA GLU A 47 1.26 -19.11 19.13
C GLU A 47 2.45 -18.47 19.85
N VAL A 48 3.52 -18.13 19.12
CA VAL A 48 4.72 -17.46 19.66
C VAL A 48 4.34 -16.13 20.33
N GLY A 49 3.42 -15.37 19.72
CA GLY A 49 2.96 -14.10 20.28
C GLY A 49 2.17 -14.27 21.58
N THR A 50 1.38 -15.34 21.68
CA THR A 50 0.63 -15.68 22.90
C THR A 50 1.57 -16.14 24.01
N LEU A 51 2.54 -17.01 23.68
CA LEU A 51 3.53 -17.49 24.63
C LEU A 51 4.41 -16.34 25.16
N TYR A 52 4.80 -15.40 24.29
CA TYR A 52 5.55 -14.21 24.71
C TYR A 52 4.80 -13.39 25.76
N LYS A 53 3.48 -13.21 25.59
CA LYS A 53 2.65 -12.46 26.53
C LYS A 53 2.46 -13.20 27.86
N ARG A 54 2.32 -14.53 27.83
CA ARG A 54 2.00 -15.34 29.02
C ARG A 54 3.24 -15.76 29.82
N SER A 55 4.31 -16.11 29.13
CA SER A 55 5.48 -16.80 29.71
C SER A 55 6.81 -16.08 29.42
N GLY A 56 6.74 -14.88 28.85
CA GLY A 56 7.89 -14.02 28.65
C GLY A 56 8.77 -14.38 27.45
N ARG A 57 9.85 -13.61 27.30
CA ARG A 57 10.73 -13.65 26.11
C ARG A 57 11.41 -15.00 25.91
N GLN A 58 11.97 -15.59 26.97
CA GLN A 58 12.79 -16.79 26.86
C GLN A 58 12.00 -17.99 26.33
N ALA A 59 10.82 -18.25 26.90
CA ALA A 59 9.94 -19.34 26.46
C ALA A 59 9.51 -19.15 24.99
N ALA A 60 9.12 -17.92 24.61
CA ALA A 60 8.76 -17.61 23.23
C ALA A 60 9.92 -17.78 22.25
N THR A 61 11.15 -17.42 22.64
CA THR A 61 12.34 -17.62 21.81
C THR A 61 12.64 -19.10 21.62
N GLN A 62 12.62 -19.91 22.68
CA GLN A 62 12.87 -21.35 22.59
C GLN A 62 11.84 -22.05 21.70
N HIS A 63 10.57 -21.73 21.90
CA HIS A 63 9.50 -22.28 21.07
C HIS A 63 9.59 -21.81 19.61
N GLY A 64 9.88 -20.53 19.38
CA GLY A 64 10.11 -19.99 18.04
C GLY A 64 11.28 -20.66 17.32
N LEU A 65 12.36 -21.00 18.03
CA LEU A 65 13.48 -21.76 17.47
C LEU A 65 13.05 -23.15 17.02
N ALA A 66 12.25 -23.87 17.83
CA ALA A 66 11.74 -25.19 17.47
C ALA A 66 10.84 -25.15 16.21
N LEU A 67 10.04 -24.09 16.05
CA LEU A 67 9.19 -23.89 14.87
C LEU A 67 9.97 -23.47 13.61
N ALA A 68 11.01 -22.65 13.76
CA ALA A 68 11.80 -22.14 12.64
C ALA A 68 12.87 -23.13 12.16
N GLY A 69 13.45 -23.92 13.08
CA GLY A 69 14.56 -24.84 12.85
C GLY A 69 14.40 -25.72 11.59
N PRO A 70 13.28 -26.45 11.42
CA PRO A 70 13.06 -27.30 10.25
C PRO A 70 13.03 -26.56 8.91
N ARG A 71 12.83 -25.23 8.90
CA ARG A 71 12.70 -24.40 7.69
C ARG A 71 13.92 -23.53 7.41
N LEU A 72 14.97 -23.55 8.24
CA LEU A 72 16.12 -22.65 8.07
C LEU A 72 16.79 -22.82 6.70
N ALA A 73 16.97 -24.06 6.22
CA ALA A 73 17.52 -24.32 4.90
C ALA A 73 16.66 -23.70 3.77
N ALA A 74 15.34 -23.85 3.84
CA ALA A 74 14.43 -23.26 2.87
C ALA A 74 14.48 -21.73 2.88
N ILE A 75 14.52 -21.11 4.08
CA ILE A 75 14.65 -19.65 4.25
C ILE A 75 15.93 -19.15 3.57
N THR A 76 17.07 -19.85 3.76
CA THR A 76 18.33 -19.44 3.10
C THR A 76 18.27 -19.56 1.57
N ALA A 77 17.65 -20.62 1.05
CA ALA A 77 17.52 -20.83 -0.39
C ALA A 77 16.63 -19.74 -1.04
N GLU A 78 15.50 -19.42 -0.42
CA GLU A 78 14.60 -18.37 -0.90
C GLU A 78 15.23 -16.98 -0.81
N ALA A 79 15.97 -16.69 0.27
CA ALA A 79 16.73 -15.45 0.40
C ALA A 79 17.80 -15.30 -0.70
N ARG A 80 18.51 -16.39 -1.06
CA ARG A 80 19.47 -16.38 -2.17
C ARG A 80 18.77 -16.10 -3.50
N ALA A 81 17.58 -16.65 -3.73
CA ALA A 81 16.80 -16.38 -4.94
C ALA A 81 16.37 -14.90 -5.01
N ILE A 82 15.93 -14.31 -3.90
CA ILE A 82 15.61 -12.88 -3.81
C ILE A 82 16.86 -12.02 -4.09
N ALA A 83 18.00 -12.40 -3.50
CA ALA A 83 19.26 -11.66 -3.67
C ALA A 83 19.83 -11.75 -5.10
N ALA A 84 19.67 -12.89 -5.79
CA ALA A 84 20.23 -13.12 -7.12
C ALA A 84 19.74 -12.11 -8.19
N GLY A 85 18.59 -11.47 -7.97
CA GLY A 85 18.03 -10.47 -8.87
C GLY A 85 18.38 -9.01 -8.53
N GLN A 86 19.18 -8.74 -7.48
CA GLN A 86 19.39 -7.38 -6.96
C GLN A 86 20.82 -7.16 -6.45
N GLU A 87 21.40 -6.00 -6.77
CA GLU A 87 22.69 -5.60 -6.20
C GLU A 87 22.52 -5.00 -4.81
N GLY A 88 23.40 -5.36 -3.88
CA GLY A 88 23.45 -4.82 -2.53
C GLY A 88 23.01 -5.79 -1.44
N PRO A 89 23.07 -5.38 -0.17
CA PRO A 89 22.63 -6.19 0.97
C PRO A 89 21.11 -6.39 0.98
N LEU A 90 20.64 -7.52 1.51
CA LEU A 90 19.22 -7.70 1.80
C LEU A 90 18.79 -6.78 2.94
N ARG A 91 17.69 -6.07 2.75
CA ARG A 91 17.15 -5.10 3.71
C ARG A 91 15.99 -5.73 4.48
N LEU A 92 16.27 -6.24 5.67
CA LEU A 92 15.32 -7.03 6.45
C LEU A 92 14.56 -6.17 7.48
N HIS A 93 13.29 -6.51 7.67
CA HIS A 93 12.53 -5.98 8.79
C HIS A 93 11.51 -7.00 9.32
N CYS A 94 11.16 -6.84 10.59
CA CYS A 94 9.96 -7.43 11.17
C CYS A 94 9.04 -6.31 11.69
N TRP A 95 8.05 -6.63 12.53
CA TRP A 95 7.13 -5.60 13.04
C TRP A 95 7.81 -4.49 13.84
N ARG A 96 8.85 -4.82 14.64
CA ARG A 96 9.51 -3.87 15.57
C ARG A 96 11.04 -3.82 15.45
N GLY A 97 11.63 -4.44 14.42
CA GLY A 97 13.09 -4.47 14.28
C GLY A 97 13.79 -5.26 15.38
N GLY A 98 13.12 -6.30 15.92
CA GLY A 98 13.62 -7.10 17.04
C GLY A 98 14.16 -8.46 16.60
N LEU A 99 14.07 -9.44 17.50
CA LEU A 99 14.70 -10.75 17.34
C LEU A 99 14.33 -11.48 16.04
N ARG A 100 13.08 -11.36 15.54
CA ARG A 100 12.66 -12.06 14.30
C ARG A 100 13.49 -11.67 13.09
N SER A 101 13.70 -10.38 12.84
CA SER A 101 14.53 -9.92 11.72
C SER A 101 16.01 -10.12 12.00
N ALA A 102 16.45 -9.94 13.26
CA ALA A 102 17.85 -10.15 13.63
C ALA A 102 18.29 -11.62 13.51
N SER A 103 17.42 -12.59 13.86
CA SER A 103 17.73 -14.02 13.76
C SER A 103 17.79 -14.48 12.31
N VAL A 104 16.90 -13.97 11.45
CA VAL A 104 16.98 -14.25 10.01
C VAL A 104 18.22 -13.60 9.43
N ALA A 105 18.52 -12.35 9.74
CA ALA A 105 19.75 -11.70 9.27
C ALA A 105 21.01 -12.47 9.70
N TRP A 106 21.08 -12.93 10.95
CA TRP A 106 22.18 -13.78 11.43
C TRP A 106 22.29 -15.08 10.63
N LEU A 107 21.17 -15.78 10.40
CA LEU A 107 21.16 -17.00 9.59
C LEU A 107 21.70 -16.72 8.17
N LEU A 108 21.27 -15.63 7.55
CA LEU A 108 21.66 -15.28 6.18
C LEU A 108 23.11 -14.84 6.08
N GLU A 109 23.62 -14.08 7.05
CA GLU A 109 25.03 -13.67 7.11
C GLU A 109 25.93 -14.89 7.32
N GLU A 110 25.63 -15.74 8.30
CA GLU A 110 26.53 -16.82 8.72
C GLU A 110 26.42 -18.09 7.85
N MET A 111 25.22 -18.42 7.36
CA MET A 111 24.98 -19.69 6.64
C MET A 111 24.79 -19.49 5.13
N ALA A 112 24.50 -18.26 4.68
CA ALA A 112 24.24 -17.98 3.28
C ALA A 112 25.22 -16.96 2.64
N ASP A 113 26.14 -16.38 3.40
CA ASP A 113 27.07 -15.33 2.93
C ASP A 113 26.31 -14.15 2.27
N LEU A 114 25.14 -13.81 2.82
CA LEU A 114 24.31 -12.70 2.35
C LEU A 114 24.40 -11.54 3.34
N ARG A 115 24.99 -10.42 2.90
CA ARG A 115 25.02 -9.19 3.70
C ARG A 115 23.61 -8.69 3.98
N CYS A 116 23.34 -8.29 5.22
CA CYS A 116 22.03 -7.84 5.64
C CYS A 116 22.07 -6.43 6.28
N LEU A 117 21.01 -5.66 6.06
CA LEU A 117 20.72 -4.41 6.77
C LEU A 117 19.37 -4.55 7.48
N LEU A 118 19.24 -3.99 8.68
CA LEU A 118 18.01 -4.08 9.47
C LEU A 118 17.30 -2.72 9.52
N LEU A 119 15.97 -2.71 9.40
CA LEU A 119 15.18 -1.52 9.71
C LEU A 119 15.05 -1.36 11.22
N ASP A 120 15.66 -0.33 11.78
CA ASP A 120 15.52 0.01 13.20
C ASP A 120 14.05 0.37 13.52
N GLY A 121 13.55 -0.21 14.61
CA GLY A 121 12.14 -0.12 14.99
C GLY A 121 11.16 -0.81 14.02
N GLY A 122 11.65 -1.47 12.96
CA GLY A 122 10.89 -2.29 12.01
C GLY A 122 9.76 -1.59 11.28
N TYR A 123 8.80 -2.37 10.81
CA TYR A 123 7.63 -1.87 10.07
C TYR A 123 6.81 -0.85 10.87
N LYS A 124 6.78 -0.94 12.21
CA LYS A 124 6.19 0.12 13.06
C LYS A 124 6.86 1.48 12.87
N CYS A 125 8.18 1.51 12.72
CA CYS A 125 8.93 2.74 12.41
C CYS A 125 8.54 3.27 11.03
N PHE A 126 8.49 2.40 10.02
CA PHE A 126 8.01 2.74 8.69
C PHE A 126 6.58 3.32 8.70
N ARG A 127 5.66 2.75 9.48
CA ARG A 127 4.29 3.28 9.63
C ARG A 127 4.24 4.68 10.23
N ARG A 128 5.18 5.04 11.12
CA ARG A 128 5.30 6.43 11.58
C ARG A 128 5.86 7.32 10.49
N TRP A 129 6.90 6.85 9.78
CA TRP A 129 7.48 7.55 8.65
C TRP A 129 6.43 7.85 7.57
N VAL A 130 5.52 6.92 7.26
CA VAL A 130 4.39 7.11 6.32
C VAL A 130 3.56 8.34 6.67
N ARG A 131 3.17 8.49 7.94
CA ARG A 131 2.39 9.64 8.42
C ARG A 131 3.20 10.93 8.36
N SER A 132 4.47 10.88 8.80
CA SER A 132 5.37 12.04 8.76
C SER A 132 5.63 12.51 7.33
N ALA A 133 5.83 11.60 6.38
CA ALA A 133 6.04 11.93 4.96
C ALA A 133 4.83 12.64 4.35
N LEU A 134 3.62 12.15 4.63
CA LEU A 134 2.38 12.76 4.15
C LEU A 134 2.04 14.08 4.83
N ALA A 135 2.55 14.34 6.04
CA ALA A 135 2.42 15.62 6.72
C ALA A 135 3.31 16.73 6.12
N VAL A 136 4.32 16.39 5.32
CA VAL A 136 5.15 17.37 4.63
C VAL A 136 4.31 18.08 3.58
N ALA A 137 4.07 19.38 3.80
CA ALA A 137 3.28 20.20 2.91
C ALA A 137 3.91 20.31 1.51
N ARG A 138 3.08 20.21 0.48
CA ARG A 138 3.48 20.43 -0.92
C ARG A 138 2.45 21.30 -1.64
N PRO A 139 2.83 21.99 -2.73
CA PRO A 139 1.86 22.64 -3.60
C PRO A 139 0.97 21.57 -4.25
N ILE A 140 -0.29 21.49 -3.83
CA ILE A 140 -1.28 20.57 -4.39
C ILE A 140 -2.17 21.32 -5.39
N LEU A 141 -2.53 20.66 -6.49
CA LEU A 141 -3.61 21.07 -7.40
C LEU A 141 -4.62 19.94 -7.51
N ILE A 142 -5.90 20.26 -7.34
CA ILE A 142 -6.98 19.27 -7.40
C ILE A 142 -7.63 19.31 -8.76
N LEU A 143 -7.67 18.17 -9.46
CA LEU A 143 -8.50 18.01 -10.65
C LEU A 143 -9.89 17.50 -10.23
N ALA A 144 -10.89 18.37 -10.36
CA ALA A 144 -12.29 18.07 -10.10
C ALA A 144 -13.07 17.81 -11.39
N GLY A 145 -14.29 17.32 -11.23
CA GLY A 145 -15.18 17.03 -12.34
C GLY A 145 -16.11 15.86 -12.01
N ARG A 146 -17.31 15.93 -12.58
CA ARG A 146 -18.37 14.94 -12.37
C ARG A 146 -17.93 13.56 -12.89
N THR A 147 -18.55 12.49 -12.38
CA THR A 147 -18.27 11.12 -12.84
C THR A 147 -18.50 11.02 -14.35
N GLY A 148 -17.59 10.34 -15.05
CA GLY A 148 -17.59 10.25 -16.51
C GLY A 148 -16.81 11.36 -17.22
N SER A 149 -16.33 12.41 -16.53
CA SER A 149 -15.55 13.50 -17.16
C SER A 149 -14.16 13.11 -17.66
N ALA A 150 -13.74 11.85 -17.53
CA ALA A 150 -12.42 11.36 -17.93
C ALA A 150 -11.23 12.01 -17.20
N LYS A 151 -11.40 12.25 -15.88
CA LYS A 151 -10.36 12.86 -15.04
C LYS A 151 -9.09 12.01 -14.99
N THR A 152 -9.24 10.70 -14.82
CA THR A 152 -8.15 9.73 -14.75
C THR A 152 -7.30 9.77 -16.02
N GLU A 153 -7.94 9.81 -17.20
CA GLU A 153 -7.26 9.88 -18.50
C GLU A 153 -6.49 11.20 -18.68
N VAL A 154 -7.08 12.32 -18.23
CA VAL A 154 -6.41 13.63 -18.23
C VAL A 154 -5.19 13.61 -17.31
N LEU A 155 -5.32 13.11 -16.07
CA LEU A 155 -4.20 13.00 -15.13
C LEU A 155 -3.09 12.11 -15.67
N GLN A 156 -3.42 10.98 -16.30
CA GLN A 156 -2.43 10.10 -16.95
C GLN A 156 -1.74 10.78 -18.14
N ALA A 157 -2.47 11.57 -18.94
CA ALA A 157 -1.87 12.37 -20.01
C ALA A 157 -0.92 13.44 -19.46
N MET A 158 -1.29 14.11 -18.37
CA MET A 158 -0.45 15.10 -17.68
C MET A 158 0.82 14.45 -17.09
N ALA A 159 0.69 13.27 -16.48
CA ALA A 159 1.84 12.51 -15.97
C ALA A 159 2.81 12.14 -17.09
N ARG A 160 2.31 11.68 -18.25
CA ARG A 160 3.13 11.44 -19.45
C ARG A 160 3.80 12.71 -19.99
N GLY A 161 3.15 13.87 -19.82
CA GLY A 161 3.72 15.18 -20.10
C GLY A 161 4.70 15.70 -19.03
N GLY A 162 5.03 14.91 -18.01
CA GLY A 162 6.00 15.25 -16.97
C GLY A 162 5.43 16.00 -15.76
N ALA A 163 4.11 16.16 -15.65
CA ALA A 163 3.48 16.66 -14.43
C ALA A 163 3.61 15.63 -13.29
N GLN A 164 3.64 16.11 -12.05
CA GLN A 164 3.59 15.21 -10.88
C GLN A 164 2.14 14.90 -10.57
N VAL A 165 1.79 13.63 -10.61
CA VAL A 165 0.43 13.15 -10.42
C VAL A 165 0.48 12.01 -9.41
N ILE A 166 -0.44 12.00 -8.45
CA ILE A 166 -0.73 10.82 -7.66
C ILE A 166 -2.16 10.42 -7.98
N ASP A 167 -2.28 9.27 -8.65
CA ASP A 167 -3.54 8.65 -9.02
C ASP A 167 -4.15 7.94 -7.80
N LEU A 168 -4.95 8.67 -7.01
CA LEU A 168 -5.57 8.16 -5.79
C LEU A 168 -6.50 6.98 -6.08
N GLU A 169 -7.23 7.06 -7.20
CA GLU A 169 -8.14 6.01 -7.67
C GLU A 169 -7.35 4.75 -8.09
N GLY A 170 -6.28 4.92 -8.85
CA GLY A 170 -5.40 3.87 -9.31
C GLY A 170 -4.69 3.16 -8.17
N LEU A 171 -4.16 3.91 -7.20
CA LEU A 171 -3.56 3.32 -5.98
C LEU A 171 -4.58 2.54 -5.14
N ALA A 172 -5.86 2.93 -5.19
CA ALA A 172 -6.94 2.24 -4.49
C ALA A 172 -7.55 1.08 -5.29
N ASN A 173 -7.18 0.88 -6.56
CA ASN A 173 -7.91 0.03 -7.51
C ASN A 173 -9.41 0.35 -7.54
N HIS A 174 -9.78 1.64 -7.59
CA HIS A 174 -11.17 2.07 -7.48
C HIS A 174 -11.45 3.45 -8.08
N ARG A 175 -12.47 3.57 -8.95
CA ARG A 175 -12.83 4.83 -9.65
C ARG A 175 -13.79 5.77 -8.88
N GLY A 176 -13.50 6.06 -7.61
CA GLY A 176 -14.16 7.15 -6.85
C GLY A 176 -15.70 7.15 -6.76
N SER A 177 -16.37 6.04 -7.07
CA SER A 177 -17.84 6.00 -7.24
C SER A 177 -18.45 4.69 -6.77
N SER A 178 -19.78 4.62 -6.68
CA SER A 178 -20.45 3.36 -6.32
C SER A 178 -20.11 2.21 -7.29
N TYR A 179 -19.90 2.54 -8.57
CA TYR A 179 -19.49 1.59 -9.60
C TYR A 179 -17.96 1.38 -9.64
N GLY A 180 -17.20 2.13 -8.83
CA GLY A 180 -15.77 2.33 -9.03
C GLY A 180 -14.90 1.08 -8.95
N GLY A 181 -15.32 0.06 -8.19
CA GLY A 181 -14.60 -1.22 -8.09
C GLY A 181 -14.91 -2.23 -9.19
N LEU A 182 -15.86 -1.95 -10.10
CA LEU A 182 -16.25 -2.90 -11.13
C LEU A 182 -15.14 -3.04 -12.18
N GLY A 183 -14.77 -4.27 -12.48
CA GLY A 183 -13.74 -4.57 -13.48
C GLY A 183 -12.31 -4.27 -13.03
N LEU A 184 -12.09 -3.96 -11.76
CA LEU A 184 -10.77 -3.69 -11.20
C LEU A 184 -10.31 -4.82 -10.28
N PRO A 185 -8.99 -4.94 -10.04
CA PRO A 185 -8.46 -5.83 -9.02
C PRO A 185 -9.04 -5.51 -7.63
N ALA A 186 -8.82 -6.43 -6.69
CA ALA A 186 -9.16 -6.16 -5.30
C ALA A 186 -8.45 -4.87 -4.82
N GLN A 187 -9.18 -4.03 -4.09
CA GLN A 187 -8.59 -2.86 -3.45
C GLN A 187 -7.51 -3.33 -2.46
N PRO A 188 -6.43 -2.56 -2.23
CA PRO A 188 -5.56 -2.81 -1.10
C PRO A 188 -6.32 -2.68 0.24
N SER A 189 -5.68 -3.06 1.33
CA SER A 189 -6.12 -2.62 2.66
C SER A 189 -5.90 -1.10 2.77
N SER A 190 -6.60 -0.45 3.70
CA SER A 190 -6.36 0.96 3.99
C SER A 190 -4.90 1.18 4.43
N GLU A 191 -4.34 0.26 5.22
CA GLU A 191 -2.95 0.35 5.65
C GLU A 191 -1.96 0.32 4.46
N HIS A 192 -2.12 -0.62 3.52
CA HIS A 192 -1.23 -0.71 2.37
C HIS A 192 -1.42 0.45 1.40
N TYR A 193 -2.64 0.93 1.23
CA TYR A 193 -2.94 2.14 0.46
C TYR A 193 -2.15 3.35 0.98
N GLU A 194 -2.11 3.55 2.31
CA GLU A 194 -1.34 4.62 2.93
C GLU A 194 0.17 4.47 2.67
N ASN A 195 0.69 3.23 2.66
CA ASN A 195 2.10 2.99 2.32
C ASN A 195 2.40 3.38 0.87
N LEU A 196 1.53 2.99 -0.07
CA LEU A 196 1.66 3.32 -1.48
C LEU A 196 1.63 4.84 -1.70
N LEU A 197 0.70 5.53 -1.03
CA LEU A 197 0.61 6.99 -1.05
C LEU A 197 1.89 7.64 -0.54
N ALA A 198 2.40 7.25 0.63
CA ALA A 198 3.57 7.88 1.22
C ALA A 198 4.84 7.65 0.39
N ILE A 199 5.04 6.46 -0.17
CA ILE A 199 6.18 6.20 -1.08
C ILE A 199 6.06 7.05 -2.34
N THR A 200 4.87 7.14 -2.94
CA THR A 200 4.63 7.95 -4.14
C THR A 200 4.84 9.43 -3.84
N TRP A 201 4.27 9.93 -2.73
CA TRP A 201 4.44 11.30 -2.24
C TRP A 201 5.92 11.64 -2.06
N ASN A 202 6.67 10.78 -1.36
CA ASN A 202 8.07 11.02 -1.06
C ASN A 202 8.97 11.10 -2.30
N ARG A 203 8.59 10.44 -3.41
CA ARG A 203 9.32 10.48 -4.69
C ARG A 203 9.11 11.77 -5.48
N MET A 204 8.07 12.54 -5.17
CA MET A 204 7.79 13.79 -5.88
C MET A 204 8.82 14.86 -5.50
N ARG A 205 9.07 15.80 -6.40
CA ARG A 205 9.85 17.01 -6.17
C ARG A 205 9.05 18.01 -5.32
N PRO A 206 9.61 18.54 -4.22
CA PRO A 206 8.90 19.46 -3.32
C PRO A 206 8.55 20.82 -3.94
N ASP A 207 9.34 21.29 -4.90
CA ASP A 207 9.25 22.60 -5.56
C ASP A 207 8.24 22.65 -6.73
N ARG A 208 7.60 21.51 -7.05
CA ARG A 208 6.67 21.39 -8.18
C ARG A 208 5.28 20.98 -7.71
N PRO A 209 4.20 21.47 -8.35
CA PRO A 209 2.85 21.10 -7.98
C PRO A 209 2.60 19.59 -8.16
N VAL A 210 1.81 19.02 -7.25
CA VAL A 210 1.33 17.63 -7.29
C VAL A 210 -0.17 17.65 -7.57
N TRP A 211 -0.57 17.02 -8.68
CA TRP A 211 -1.96 16.88 -9.08
C TRP A 211 -2.58 15.65 -8.45
N LEU A 212 -3.79 15.81 -7.90
CA LEU A 212 -4.60 14.76 -7.28
C LEU A 212 -6.03 14.82 -7.80
N GLU A 213 -6.75 13.70 -7.77
CA GLU A 213 -8.20 13.68 -7.97
C GLU A 213 -8.95 14.38 -6.82
N ALA A 214 -10.08 15.00 -7.16
CA ALA A 214 -11.06 15.48 -6.18
C ALA A 214 -11.85 14.35 -5.52
N GLU A 215 -11.18 13.59 -4.65
CA GLU A 215 -11.79 12.48 -3.91
C GLU A 215 -12.26 12.90 -2.51
N SER A 216 -13.24 12.14 -2.00
CA SER A 216 -13.60 12.23 -0.59
C SER A 216 -12.50 11.63 0.28
N VAL A 217 -12.63 11.72 1.61
CA VAL A 217 -11.68 11.08 2.55
C VAL A 217 -11.55 9.56 2.35
N GLN A 218 -12.49 8.94 1.62
CA GLN A 218 -12.44 7.55 1.21
C GLN A 218 -12.53 7.39 -0.30
N VAL A 219 -11.65 6.54 -0.84
CA VAL A 219 -11.69 6.01 -2.20
C VAL A 219 -12.06 4.53 -2.09
N GLY A 220 -13.35 4.23 -2.25
CA GLY A 220 -13.87 2.89 -1.92
C GLY A 220 -13.71 2.58 -0.43
N ARG A 221 -12.88 1.58 -0.08
CA ARG A 221 -12.54 1.26 1.32
C ARG A 221 -11.20 1.87 1.77
N CYS A 222 -10.45 2.43 0.83
CA CYS A 222 -9.15 3.02 1.08
C CYS A 222 -9.34 4.42 1.66
N ARG A 223 -8.75 4.69 2.82
CA ARG A 223 -8.87 6.00 3.48
C ARG A 223 -7.66 6.84 3.15
N ILE A 224 -7.88 8.09 2.74
CA ILE A 224 -6.83 9.08 2.58
C ILE A 224 -6.40 9.54 3.99
N PRO A 225 -5.11 9.51 4.34
CA PRO A 225 -4.61 10.01 5.62
C PRO A 225 -5.01 11.45 5.87
N ALA A 226 -5.32 11.77 7.14
CA ALA A 226 -5.77 13.10 7.54
C ALA A 226 -4.76 14.17 7.15
N GLU A 227 -3.46 13.87 7.32
CA GLU A 227 -2.35 14.74 6.99
C GLU A 227 -2.36 15.19 5.51
N LEU A 228 -2.72 14.29 4.57
CA LEU A 228 -2.86 14.61 3.15
C LEU A 228 -4.22 15.24 2.84
N PHE A 229 -5.30 14.72 3.42
CA PHE A 229 -6.67 15.18 3.15
C PHE A 229 -6.88 16.63 3.59
N GLU A 230 -6.29 17.06 4.70
CA GLU A 230 -6.33 18.45 5.14
C GLU A 230 -5.62 19.41 4.17
N GLN A 231 -4.55 18.95 3.52
CA GLN A 231 -3.86 19.73 2.48
C GLN A 231 -4.70 19.80 1.20
N MET A 232 -5.32 18.68 0.79
CA MET A 232 -6.24 18.65 -0.34
C MET A 232 -7.40 19.64 -0.16
N GLY A 233 -7.95 19.76 1.06
CA GLY A 233 -9.04 20.68 1.38
C GLY A 233 -8.69 22.17 1.27
N LYS A 234 -7.39 22.52 1.24
CA LYS A 234 -6.90 23.90 1.10
C LYS A 234 -6.37 24.20 -0.30
N ALA A 235 -6.27 23.17 -1.15
CA ALA A 235 -5.62 23.27 -2.44
C ALA A 235 -6.52 23.95 -3.49
N PRO A 236 -5.95 24.74 -4.41
CA PRO A 236 -6.69 25.23 -5.57
C PRO A 236 -7.21 24.07 -6.43
N MET A 237 -8.40 24.26 -6.97
CA MET A 237 -9.13 23.25 -7.72
C MET A 237 -9.40 23.72 -9.15
N VAL A 238 -9.16 22.83 -10.11
CA VAL A 238 -9.49 23.01 -11.52
C VAL A 238 -10.60 22.02 -11.87
N GLU A 239 -11.74 22.53 -12.32
CA GLU A 239 -12.88 21.70 -12.70
C GLU A 239 -12.82 21.32 -14.19
N LEU A 240 -12.84 20.02 -14.47
CA LEU A 240 -13.01 19.47 -15.80
C LEU A 240 -14.50 19.35 -16.14
N VAL A 241 -14.96 20.27 -16.98
CA VAL A 241 -16.33 20.30 -17.48
C VAL A 241 -16.42 19.55 -18.80
N ARG A 242 -17.40 18.64 -18.89
CA ARG A 242 -17.76 17.92 -20.12
C ARG A 242 -19.28 17.85 -20.28
N PRO A 243 -19.81 17.88 -21.52
CA PRO A 243 -21.23 17.65 -21.79
C PRO A 243 -21.72 16.32 -21.22
N ASP A 244 -23.00 16.25 -20.86
CA ASP A 244 -23.57 15.04 -20.25
C ASP A 244 -23.56 13.86 -21.24
N GLU A 245 -23.76 14.10 -22.54
CA GLU A 245 -23.73 13.09 -23.60
C GLU A 245 -22.38 12.40 -23.67
N GLU A 246 -21.28 13.16 -23.69
CA GLU A 246 -19.93 12.61 -23.70
C GLU A 246 -19.63 11.79 -22.46
N ARG A 247 -20.08 12.27 -21.29
CA ARG A 247 -19.89 11.59 -20.02
C ARG A 247 -20.66 10.27 -19.97
N ILE A 248 -21.88 10.24 -20.48
CA ILE A 248 -22.68 9.01 -20.58
C ILE A 248 -21.98 8.01 -21.51
N CYS A 249 -21.56 8.44 -22.71
CA CYS A 249 -20.82 7.59 -23.64
C CYS A 249 -19.56 7.00 -22.99
N HIS A 250 -18.82 7.82 -22.25
CA HIS A 250 -17.63 7.38 -21.53
C HIS A 250 -17.96 6.39 -20.39
N LEU A 251 -19.02 6.61 -19.62
CA LEU A 251 -19.44 5.68 -18.57
C LEU A 251 -19.88 4.33 -19.13
N VAL A 252 -20.60 4.34 -20.26
CA VAL A 252 -21.03 3.13 -20.95
C VAL A 252 -19.82 2.36 -21.47
N SER A 253 -18.81 3.02 -22.02
CA SER A 253 -17.58 2.32 -22.46
C SER A 253 -16.78 1.76 -21.29
N LEU A 254 -16.68 2.48 -20.18
CA LEU A 254 -15.97 2.05 -18.98
C LEU A 254 -16.58 0.82 -18.30
N TYR A 255 -17.91 0.79 -18.14
CA TYR A 255 -18.59 -0.24 -17.36
C TYR A 255 -19.33 -1.27 -18.21
N GLY A 256 -19.84 -0.90 -19.37
CA GLY A 256 -20.79 -1.71 -20.15
C GLY A 256 -20.20 -3.00 -20.70
N GLY A 257 -18.89 -3.04 -21.00
CA GLY A 257 -18.21 -4.25 -21.45
C GLY A 257 -17.57 -5.08 -20.35
N VAL A 258 -17.56 -4.59 -19.10
CA VAL A 258 -16.72 -5.15 -18.03
C VAL A 258 -17.55 -5.65 -16.85
N ALA A 259 -18.65 -4.97 -16.52
CA ALA A 259 -19.50 -5.32 -15.39
C ALA A 259 -20.66 -6.21 -15.80
N SER A 260 -20.90 -7.28 -15.04
CA SER A 260 -22.13 -8.06 -15.18
C SER A 260 -23.36 -7.25 -14.75
N ARG A 261 -24.53 -7.60 -15.29
CA ARG A 261 -25.81 -6.99 -14.90
C ARG A 261 -26.03 -7.03 -13.39
N ARG A 262 -25.67 -8.14 -12.73
CA ARG A 262 -25.78 -8.29 -11.26
C ARG A 262 -24.93 -7.25 -10.52
N GLN A 263 -23.69 -7.07 -10.94
CA GLN A 263 -22.77 -6.11 -10.33
C GLN A 263 -23.26 -4.66 -10.50
N LEU A 264 -23.81 -4.32 -11.67
CA LEU A 264 -24.40 -3.01 -11.90
C LEU A 264 -25.61 -2.78 -10.98
N LEU A 265 -26.52 -3.76 -10.86
CA LEU A 265 -27.66 -3.68 -9.94
C LEU A 265 -27.22 -3.51 -8.47
N GLU A 266 -26.19 -4.25 -8.03
CA GLU A 266 -25.63 -4.11 -6.68
C GLU A 266 -25.01 -2.73 -6.43
N ALA A 267 -24.36 -2.13 -7.44
CA ALA A 267 -23.87 -0.76 -7.37
C ALA A 267 -25.02 0.26 -7.29
N THR A 268 -26.06 0.12 -8.14
CA THR A 268 -27.24 0.98 -8.09
C THR A 268 -27.94 0.93 -6.72
N ARG A 269 -28.07 -0.27 -6.14
CA ARG A 269 -28.67 -0.46 -4.81
C ARG A 269 -27.91 0.28 -3.70
N ARG A 270 -26.57 0.35 -3.77
CA ARG A 270 -25.76 1.09 -2.79
C ARG A 270 -26.06 2.59 -2.76
N ILE A 271 -26.57 3.15 -3.85
CA ILE A 271 -26.97 4.57 -3.93
C ILE A 271 -28.51 4.76 -3.87
N ALA A 272 -29.29 3.70 -3.69
CA ALA A 272 -30.75 3.77 -3.72
C ALA A 272 -31.33 4.76 -2.69
N ARG A 273 -30.72 4.83 -1.50
CA ARG A 273 -31.12 5.81 -0.46
C ARG A 273 -30.96 7.26 -0.93
N ARG A 274 -29.95 7.55 -1.77
CA ARG A 274 -29.71 8.89 -2.34
C ARG A 274 -30.60 9.17 -3.56
N LEU A 275 -30.92 8.14 -4.35
CA LEU A 275 -31.78 8.26 -5.52
C LEU A 275 -33.27 8.37 -5.16
N GLY A 276 -33.68 7.78 -4.04
CA GLY A 276 -35.08 7.59 -3.67
C GLY A 276 -35.70 6.34 -4.31
N PRO A 277 -36.81 5.82 -3.76
CA PRO A 277 -37.35 4.50 -4.13
C PRO A 277 -37.79 4.42 -5.60
N GLN A 278 -38.49 5.43 -6.10
CA GLN A 278 -39.02 5.45 -7.47
C GLN A 278 -37.91 5.45 -8.54
N ARG A 279 -36.88 6.29 -8.37
CA ARG A 279 -35.74 6.36 -9.29
C ARG A 279 -34.87 5.10 -9.22
N SER A 280 -34.76 4.51 -8.03
CA SER A 280 -34.01 3.26 -7.84
C SER A 280 -34.67 2.05 -8.49
N GLN A 281 -36.01 2.00 -8.52
CA GLN A 281 -36.75 0.92 -9.17
C GLN A 281 -36.72 1.04 -10.71
N ARG A 282 -36.65 2.28 -11.22
CA ARG A 282 -36.55 2.56 -12.66
C ARG A 282 -35.15 2.28 -13.23
N ALA A 283 -34.11 2.43 -12.41
CA ALA A 283 -32.71 2.23 -12.77
C ALA A 283 -32.29 0.75 -12.73
#